data_AF-A0A5C7LNC8-F1
#
_entry.id   AF-A0A5C7LNC8-F1
#
_cell.length_a   1.000
_cell.length_b   1.000
_cell.length_c   1.000
_cell.angle_alpha   90.00
_cell.angle_beta   90.00
_cell.angle_gamma   90.00
#
_symmetry.space_group_name_H-M   'P 1'
#
loop_
_entity.id
_entity.type
_entity.pdbx_description
1 polymer ?
#
loop_
_entity_poly.entity_id
_entity_poly.type
_entity_poly.pdbx_seq_one_letter_code
_entity_poly.pdbx_strand_id
1 'polypeptide(L)'
;MSVTPRRVDGVDISHWQSKTLDFAAAKKSGVKFVYHKATEGTSYQDPNYSKRRQETADAGIPFGAYHFARPKLWDAKKQADHFLNTSKPVPGDLIPALDIETTEGLSIAQLERWAKRFSDRVKKKTGYYPVVYTPFVFSRTKVPGVRWVPRYNNTNTPPTQKDVDIWQFSNGQYGKPNSVAGLGNVDINTFMGDTSLVDIQMSKTTREMTTLHLMHASMQYSDTGAQKSQDAKGIFERAKQRNVAWITGTEAGPGAGTLGEHLKREAKANGYKFWTHPRQDSWIAVRKDLVHGNWTPTYSHVIDGIAKQYAGKGVLAVSFTNRDLGKITIIGAHYLTQGRKPGDPRYKQNKLLASKINAFALEAGKGSALVFYGGDQNIPDRENDTFFGGTLISGWDELNTYQNTGHGNIDVIARSRKDKRVSAKYIRALNDKRFFLNTDHFLVEAGYEIKTLKN
;
A
#
# COMPACT_ATOMS: atom_id res chain seq x y z
N MET A 1 -35.52 -11.12 -1.49
CA MET A 1 -34.43 -10.18 -1.18
C MET A 1 -33.90 -9.63 -2.49
N SER A 2 -34.02 -8.33 -2.73
CA SER A 2 -33.57 -7.70 -3.97
C SER A 2 -32.04 -7.73 -4.03
N VAL A 3 -31.51 -8.54 -4.95
CA VAL A 3 -30.07 -8.57 -5.21
C VAL A 3 -29.73 -7.28 -5.96
N THR A 4 -28.89 -6.42 -5.37
CA THR A 4 -28.37 -5.22 -6.04
C THR A 4 -27.85 -5.60 -7.44
N PRO A 5 -28.23 -4.89 -8.51
CA PRO A 5 -27.76 -5.20 -9.86
C PRO A 5 -26.23 -5.24 -9.93
N ARG A 6 -25.66 -6.20 -10.68
CA ARG A 6 -24.21 -6.30 -10.87
C ARG A 6 -23.68 -5.05 -11.56
N ARG A 7 -22.68 -4.42 -10.95
CA ARG A 7 -22.01 -3.25 -11.51
C ARG A 7 -21.15 -3.69 -12.70
N VAL A 8 -21.39 -3.05 -13.84
CA VAL A 8 -20.54 -3.16 -15.04
C VAL A 8 -19.38 -2.18 -14.83
N ASP A 9 -18.21 -2.67 -14.39
CA ASP A 9 -17.03 -1.81 -14.20
C ASP A 9 -16.15 -1.75 -15.44
N GLY A 10 -16.01 -2.87 -16.13
CA GLY A 10 -15.16 -2.93 -17.31
C GLY A 10 -15.51 -4.10 -18.19
N VAL A 11 -14.92 -4.09 -19.37
CA VAL A 11 -15.09 -5.12 -20.38
C VAL A 11 -13.74 -5.58 -20.88
N ASP A 12 -13.73 -6.78 -21.45
CA ASP A 12 -12.58 -7.27 -22.20
C ASP A 12 -12.99 -7.80 -23.56
N ILE A 13 -12.14 -7.54 -24.55
CA ILE A 13 -12.46 -7.70 -25.96
C ILE A 13 -11.25 -8.20 -26.77
N SER A 14 -11.53 -8.66 -27.98
CA SER A 14 -10.57 -9.11 -28.98
C SER A 14 -11.10 -8.81 -30.39
N HIS A 15 -10.44 -9.33 -31.41
CA HIS A 15 -10.96 -9.32 -32.77
C HIS A 15 -12.33 -10.00 -32.95
N TRP A 16 -12.78 -10.83 -32.01
CA TRP A 16 -14.10 -11.48 -32.07
C TRP A 16 -15.27 -10.53 -31.86
N GLN A 17 -15.07 -9.38 -31.20
CA GLN A 17 -16.13 -8.39 -31.04
C GLN A 17 -16.42 -7.64 -32.35
N SER A 18 -17.67 -7.18 -32.49
CA SER A 18 -18.19 -6.46 -33.67
C SER A 18 -17.19 -5.45 -34.23
N LYS A 19 -17.00 -5.41 -35.56
CA LYS A 19 -16.08 -4.46 -36.23
C LYS A 19 -16.35 -2.99 -35.88
N THR A 20 -17.60 -2.68 -35.53
CA THR A 20 -18.06 -1.37 -35.10
C THR A 20 -18.46 -1.44 -33.63
N LEU A 21 -17.78 -0.65 -32.79
CA LEU A 21 -18.08 -0.50 -31.37
C LEU A 21 -18.18 1.00 -31.05
N ASP A 22 -19.12 1.36 -30.20
CA ASP A 22 -19.28 2.73 -29.69
C ASP A 22 -18.83 2.78 -28.22
N PHE A 23 -17.56 3.14 -28.02
CA PHE A 23 -16.99 3.30 -26.68
C PHE A 23 -17.51 4.54 -25.95
N ALA A 24 -18.03 5.55 -26.66
CA ALA A 24 -18.64 6.69 -26.00
C ALA A 24 -19.97 6.29 -25.33
N ALA A 25 -20.78 5.48 -26.01
CA ALA A 25 -21.97 4.86 -25.41
C ALA A 25 -21.59 3.91 -24.26
N ALA A 26 -20.54 3.11 -24.42
CA ALA A 26 -20.06 2.21 -23.37
C ALA A 26 -19.66 2.99 -22.09
N LYS A 27 -18.89 4.07 -22.23
CA LYS A 27 -18.51 4.95 -21.13
C LYS A 27 -19.72 5.57 -20.43
N LYS A 28 -20.70 6.06 -21.20
CA LYS A 28 -21.96 6.61 -20.66
C LYS A 28 -22.76 5.57 -19.86
N SER A 29 -22.66 4.29 -20.24
CA SER A 29 -23.28 3.19 -19.49
C SER A 29 -22.52 2.75 -18.23
N GLY A 30 -21.38 3.36 -17.94
CA GLY A 30 -20.61 3.14 -16.71
C GLY A 30 -19.33 2.32 -16.88
N VAL A 31 -18.94 1.94 -18.10
CA VAL A 31 -17.66 1.27 -18.36
C VAL A 31 -16.50 2.18 -17.97
N LYS A 32 -15.66 1.71 -17.04
CA LYS A 32 -14.50 2.42 -16.49
C LYS A 32 -13.18 1.98 -17.08
N PHE A 33 -13.10 0.78 -17.65
CA PHE A 33 -11.88 0.24 -18.25
C PHE A 33 -12.17 -0.76 -19.37
N VAL A 34 -11.22 -0.92 -20.29
CA VAL A 34 -11.25 -1.92 -21.37
C VAL A 34 -9.92 -2.67 -21.40
N TYR A 35 -9.94 -4.00 -21.31
CA TYR A 35 -8.82 -4.84 -21.72
C TYR A 35 -9.02 -5.32 -23.17
N HIS A 36 -7.96 -5.35 -23.96
CA HIS A 36 -8.00 -5.88 -25.32
C HIS A 36 -6.90 -6.92 -25.54
N LYS A 37 -7.20 -8.01 -26.24
CA LYS A 37 -6.20 -9.01 -26.66
C LYS A 37 -5.13 -8.32 -27.50
N ALA A 38 -3.87 -8.40 -27.10
CA ALA A 38 -2.78 -7.88 -27.91
C ALA A 38 -2.08 -9.00 -28.68
N THR A 39 -1.77 -10.09 -27.98
CA THR A 39 -0.94 -11.16 -28.53
C THR A 39 -1.35 -12.53 -28.02
N GLU A 40 -0.92 -13.56 -28.75
CA GLU A 40 -1.03 -14.96 -28.36
C GLU A 40 0.26 -15.69 -28.75
N GLY A 41 0.79 -16.52 -27.85
CA GLY A 41 2.05 -17.22 -28.09
C GLY A 41 3.21 -16.25 -28.38
N THR A 42 4.02 -16.54 -29.40
CA THR A 42 5.25 -15.77 -29.68
C THR A 42 5.22 -14.95 -30.97
N SER A 43 4.11 -14.98 -31.72
CA SER A 43 4.04 -14.32 -33.03
C SER A 43 2.67 -13.70 -33.35
N TYR A 44 1.57 -14.27 -32.87
CA TYR A 44 0.24 -13.74 -33.18
C TYR A 44 0.05 -12.37 -32.53
N GLN A 45 -0.50 -11.43 -33.30
CA GLN A 45 -0.95 -10.12 -32.86
C GLN A 45 -2.41 -9.96 -33.25
N ASP A 46 -3.23 -9.44 -32.34
CA ASP A 46 -4.64 -9.22 -32.65
C ASP A 46 -4.77 -8.08 -33.69
N PRO A 47 -5.43 -8.32 -34.84
CA PRO A 47 -5.48 -7.36 -35.94
C PRO A 47 -6.24 -6.07 -35.59
N ASN A 48 -7.09 -6.10 -34.56
CA ASN A 48 -7.88 -4.95 -34.15
C ASN A 48 -7.24 -4.16 -32.99
N TYR A 49 -6.12 -4.62 -32.41
CA TYR A 49 -5.53 -4.01 -31.21
C TYR A 49 -5.25 -2.51 -31.37
N SER A 50 -4.56 -2.10 -32.44
CA SER A 50 -4.21 -0.68 -32.65
C SER A 50 -5.45 0.19 -32.86
N LYS A 51 -6.42 -0.30 -33.65
CA LYS A 51 -7.68 0.40 -33.89
C LYS A 51 -8.43 0.62 -32.57
N ARG A 52 -8.53 -0.42 -31.76
CA ARG A 52 -9.30 -0.42 -30.51
C ARG A 52 -8.66 0.45 -29.45
N ARG A 53 -7.32 0.46 -29.38
CA ARG A 53 -6.58 1.37 -28.50
C ARG A 53 -6.88 2.83 -28.84
N GLN A 54 -6.98 3.19 -30.12
CA GLN A 54 -7.34 4.54 -30.53
C GLN A 54 -8.80 4.87 -30.17
N GLU A 55 -9.73 3.99 -30.51
CA GLU A 55 -11.17 4.21 -30.24
C GLU A 55 -11.48 4.36 -28.74
N THR A 56 -10.81 3.61 -27.86
CA THR A 56 -10.96 3.77 -26.41
C THR A 56 -10.30 5.04 -25.88
N ALA A 57 -9.17 5.44 -26.45
CA ALA A 57 -8.50 6.70 -26.12
C ALA A 57 -9.38 7.90 -26.48
N ASP A 58 -10.03 7.89 -27.66
CA ASP A 58 -10.95 8.93 -28.10
C ASP A 58 -12.18 9.05 -27.19
N ALA A 59 -12.66 7.92 -26.65
CA ALA A 59 -13.71 7.91 -25.64
C ALA A 59 -13.20 8.30 -24.22
N GLY A 60 -11.89 8.37 -24.02
CA GLY A 60 -11.25 8.61 -22.72
C GLY A 60 -11.52 7.50 -21.71
N ILE A 61 -11.50 6.23 -22.16
CA ILE A 61 -11.58 5.04 -21.30
C ILE A 61 -10.15 4.47 -21.14
N PRO A 62 -9.67 4.26 -19.91
CA PRO A 62 -8.42 3.53 -19.65
C PRO A 62 -8.34 2.19 -20.40
N PHE A 63 -7.25 1.99 -21.11
CA PHE A 63 -7.04 0.84 -21.98
C PHE A 63 -5.91 -0.06 -21.47
N GLY A 64 -6.16 -1.37 -21.47
CA GLY A 64 -5.21 -2.41 -21.09
C GLY A 64 -5.03 -3.41 -22.20
N ALA A 65 -3.86 -4.04 -22.22
CA ALA A 65 -3.56 -5.15 -23.11
C ALA A 65 -3.55 -6.46 -22.33
N TYR A 66 -4.03 -7.55 -22.93
CA TYR A 66 -3.81 -8.89 -22.40
C TYR A 66 -3.09 -9.80 -23.40
N HIS A 67 -2.35 -10.77 -22.85
CA HIS A 67 -1.65 -11.80 -23.59
C HIS A 67 -2.27 -13.18 -23.33
N PHE A 68 -2.79 -13.82 -24.38
CA PHE A 68 -3.29 -15.19 -24.30
C PHE A 68 -2.12 -16.18 -24.28
N ALA A 69 -1.91 -16.83 -23.14
CA ALA A 69 -0.75 -17.67 -22.90
C ALA A 69 -0.83 -19.02 -23.60
N ARG A 70 0.33 -19.47 -24.09
CA ARG A 70 0.54 -20.81 -24.66
C ARG A 70 1.67 -21.55 -23.92
N PRO A 71 1.49 -21.86 -22.62
CA PRO A 71 2.57 -22.18 -21.70
C PRO A 71 3.33 -23.48 -22.00
N LYS A 72 2.70 -24.46 -22.67
CA LYS A 72 3.38 -25.70 -23.08
C LYS A 72 4.19 -25.52 -24.35
N LEU A 73 3.74 -24.63 -25.23
CA LEU A 73 4.30 -24.48 -26.57
C LEU A 73 5.52 -23.56 -26.62
N TRP A 74 5.56 -22.49 -25.81
CA TRP A 74 6.68 -21.54 -25.84
C TRP A 74 7.12 -21.05 -24.46
N ASP A 75 8.38 -20.58 -24.41
CA ASP A 75 8.97 -20.00 -23.21
C ASP A 75 8.24 -18.73 -22.73
N ALA A 76 8.11 -18.62 -21.41
CA ALA A 76 7.43 -17.53 -20.73
C ALA A 76 8.04 -16.15 -21.01
N LYS A 77 9.37 -16.05 -21.10
CA LYS A 77 10.03 -14.76 -21.34
C LYS A 77 9.86 -14.33 -22.80
N LYS A 78 9.91 -15.28 -23.75
CA LYS A 78 9.64 -14.99 -25.17
C LYS A 78 8.21 -14.48 -25.38
N GLN A 79 7.23 -15.11 -24.76
CA GLN A 79 5.84 -14.65 -24.80
C GLN A 79 5.67 -13.26 -24.15
N ALA A 80 6.29 -13.02 -23.00
CA ALA A 80 6.27 -11.71 -22.35
C ALA A 80 6.94 -10.62 -23.20
N ASP A 81 8.08 -10.92 -23.84
CA ASP A 81 8.77 -9.97 -24.72
C ASP A 81 7.95 -9.66 -25.97
N HIS A 82 7.37 -10.67 -26.63
CA HIS A 82 6.44 -10.46 -27.76
C HIS A 82 5.25 -9.59 -27.36
N PHE A 83 4.63 -9.91 -26.21
CA PHE A 83 3.53 -9.15 -25.66
C PHE A 83 3.87 -7.68 -25.42
N LEU A 84 4.99 -7.39 -24.74
CA LEU A 84 5.36 -6.01 -24.43
C LEU A 84 5.84 -5.22 -25.65
N ASN A 85 6.49 -5.88 -26.61
CA ASN A 85 6.89 -5.25 -27.87
C ASN A 85 5.67 -4.86 -28.74
N THR A 86 4.58 -5.62 -28.63
CA THR A 86 3.33 -5.35 -29.35
C THR A 86 2.46 -4.33 -28.61
N SER A 87 2.23 -4.53 -27.31
CA SER A 87 1.31 -3.72 -26.51
C SER A 87 1.85 -2.33 -26.14
N LYS A 88 3.18 -2.18 -26.00
CA LYS A 88 3.87 -0.92 -25.69
C LYS A 88 3.14 -0.07 -24.62
N PRO A 89 2.89 -0.62 -23.42
CA PRO A 89 2.12 0.07 -22.40
C PRO A 89 2.81 1.35 -21.96
N VAL A 90 2.03 2.42 -21.76
CA VAL A 90 2.53 3.74 -21.34
C VAL A 90 1.92 4.17 -19.99
N PRO A 91 2.50 5.16 -19.29
CA PRO A 91 1.88 5.77 -18.11
C PRO A 91 0.40 6.11 -18.32
N GLY A 92 -0.46 5.69 -17.39
CA GLY A 92 -1.91 5.84 -17.50
C GLY A 92 -2.67 4.73 -18.21
N ASP A 93 -2.00 3.81 -18.92
CA ASP A 93 -2.61 2.57 -19.40
C ASP A 93 -2.95 1.64 -18.21
N LEU A 94 -3.76 0.63 -18.43
CA LEU A 94 -3.93 -0.43 -17.43
C LEU A 94 -2.67 -1.32 -17.39
N ILE A 95 -2.40 -1.92 -16.23
CA ILE A 95 -1.32 -2.89 -16.03
C ILE A 95 -1.48 -4.05 -17.03
N PRO A 96 -0.43 -4.49 -17.74
CA PRO A 96 -0.55 -5.57 -18.70
C PRO A 96 -1.10 -6.86 -18.06
N ALA A 97 -2.01 -7.56 -18.74
CA ALA A 97 -2.63 -8.78 -18.23
C ALA A 97 -2.05 -10.05 -18.87
N LEU A 98 -1.88 -11.08 -18.06
CA LEU A 98 -1.56 -12.45 -18.45
C LEU A 98 -2.84 -13.28 -18.36
N ASP A 99 -3.26 -13.84 -19.49
CA ASP A 99 -4.45 -14.67 -19.62
C ASP A 99 -4.02 -16.15 -19.77
N ILE A 100 -4.42 -16.99 -18.80
CA ILE A 100 -4.19 -18.44 -18.78
C ILE A 100 -5.52 -19.16 -18.57
N GLU A 101 -6.10 -19.68 -19.64
CA GLU A 101 -7.36 -20.43 -19.61
C GLU A 101 -7.18 -21.95 -19.58
N THR A 102 -6.07 -22.46 -20.11
CA THR A 102 -5.81 -23.89 -20.23
C THR A 102 -4.46 -24.26 -19.62
N THR A 103 -4.38 -25.47 -19.07
CA THR A 103 -3.10 -26.02 -18.59
C THR A 103 -2.24 -26.52 -19.74
N GLU A 104 -2.82 -26.75 -20.92
CA GLU A 104 -2.22 -27.45 -22.07
C GLU A 104 -1.64 -28.84 -21.69
N GLY A 105 -2.10 -29.44 -20.59
CA GLY A 105 -1.59 -30.71 -20.05
C GLY A 105 -0.40 -30.56 -19.09
N LEU A 106 -0.03 -29.34 -18.70
CA LEU A 106 0.91 -29.10 -17.60
C LEU A 106 0.22 -29.33 -16.24
N SER A 107 0.97 -29.77 -15.24
CA SER A 107 0.50 -29.71 -13.84
C SER A 107 0.38 -28.26 -13.36
N ILE A 108 -0.47 -28.01 -12.37
CA ILE A 108 -0.63 -26.66 -11.78
C ILE A 108 0.71 -26.09 -11.30
N ALA A 109 1.57 -26.92 -10.71
CA ALA A 109 2.90 -26.48 -10.27
C ALA A 109 3.82 -26.07 -11.44
N GLN A 110 3.73 -26.75 -12.59
CA GLN A 110 4.48 -26.37 -13.81
C GLN A 110 3.93 -25.07 -14.39
N LEU A 111 2.61 -24.94 -14.47
CA LEU A 111 1.92 -23.77 -14.98
C LEU A 111 2.22 -22.53 -14.11
N GLU A 112 2.21 -22.68 -12.79
CA GLU A 112 2.57 -21.63 -11.84
C GLU A 112 4.02 -21.18 -11.98
N ARG A 113 4.96 -22.12 -12.19
CA ARG A 113 6.36 -21.78 -12.48
C ARG A 113 6.51 -21.02 -13.80
N TRP A 114 5.73 -21.37 -14.81
CA TRP A 114 5.72 -20.67 -16.09
C TRP A 114 5.16 -19.25 -15.93
N ALA A 115 4.00 -19.12 -15.28
CA ALA A 115 3.34 -17.84 -15.01
C ALA A 115 4.22 -16.91 -14.18
N LYS A 116 4.97 -17.44 -13.20
CA LYS A 116 5.97 -16.67 -12.44
C LYS A 116 7.05 -16.10 -13.36
N ARG A 117 7.62 -16.90 -14.27
CA ARG A 117 8.67 -16.42 -15.19
C ARG A 117 8.16 -15.33 -16.14
N PHE A 118 6.93 -15.46 -16.62
CA PHE A 118 6.27 -14.42 -17.41
C PHE A 118 6.10 -13.14 -16.58
N SER A 119 5.54 -13.27 -15.37
CA SER A 119 5.24 -12.17 -14.46
C SER A 119 6.49 -11.42 -14.02
N ASP A 120 7.58 -12.13 -13.70
CA ASP A 120 8.87 -11.53 -13.37
C ASP A 120 9.45 -10.74 -14.56
N ARG A 121 9.25 -11.23 -15.79
CA ARG A 121 9.71 -10.54 -17.00
C ARG A 121 8.92 -9.26 -17.24
N VAL A 122 7.60 -9.30 -17.08
CA VAL A 122 6.75 -8.10 -17.16
C VAL A 122 7.14 -7.09 -16.09
N LYS A 123 7.24 -7.50 -14.82
CA LYS A 123 7.68 -6.62 -13.71
C LYS A 123 9.02 -5.97 -13.97
N LYS A 124 9.99 -6.71 -14.52
CA LYS A 124 11.31 -6.15 -14.86
C LYS A 124 11.23 -5.06 -15.92
N LYS A 125 10.28 -5.14 -16.85
CA LYS A 125 10.15 -4.24 -18.00
C LYS A 125 9.23 -3.05 -17.75
N THR A 126 8.22 -3.22 -16.91
CA THR A 126 7.16 -2.21 -16.71
C THR A 126 7.13 -1.64 -15.29
N GLY A 127 7.80 -2.28 -14.33
CA GLY A 127 7.65 -1.93 -12.92
C GLY A 127 6.36 -2.47 -12.29
N TYR A 128 5.53 -3.25 -12.99
CA TYR A 128 4.30 -3.85 -12.45
C TYR A 128 4.26 -5.37 -12.64
N TYR A 129 3.78 -6.09 -11.63
CA TYR A 129 3.36 -7.48 -11.85
C TYR A 129 2.08 -7.46 -12.68
N PRO A 130 1.92 -8.38 -13.66
CA PRO A 130 0.76 -8.36 -14.52
C PRO A 130 -0.52 -8.65 -13.73
N VAL A 131 -1.66 -8.16 -14.23
CA VAL A 131 -2.96 -8.73 -13.85
C VAL A 131 -2.98 -10.17 -14.33
N VAL A 132 -3.43 -11.11 -13.51
CA VAL A 132 -3.46 -12.54 -13.90
C VAL A 132 -4.90 -12.98 -14.02
N TYR A 133 -5.34 -13.20 -15.25
CA TYR A 133 -6.60 -13.83 -15.58
C TYR A 133 -6.43 -15.34 -15.65
N THR A 134 -7.15 -16.08 -14.79
CA THR A 134 -7.11 -17.55 -14.82
C THR A 134 -8.23 -18.18 -13.98
N PRO A 135 -8.79 -19.34 -14.39
CA PRO A 135 -9.65 -20.15 -13.53
C PRO A 135 -8.86 -21.00 -12.51
N PHE A 136 -7.52 -21.06 -12.61
CA PHE A 136 -6.69 -21.91 -11.76
C PHE A 136 -6.24 -21.19 -10.48
N VAL A 137 -6.08 -21.94 -9.39
CA VAL A 137 -5.59 -21.39 -8.11
C VAL A 137 -4.05 -21.37 -8.10
N PHE A 138 -3.47 -20.18 -8.16
CA PHE A 138 -2.02 -19.96 -8.00
C PHE A 138 -1.67 -19.28 -6.68
N SER A 139 -0.51 -19.63 -6.13
CA SER A 139 0.09 -18.98 -4.97
C SER A 139 0.40 -17.51 -5.26
N ARG A 140 -0.14 -16.60 -4.43
CA ARG A 140 0.14 -15.15 -4.51
C ARG A 140 1.61 -14.79 -4.26
N THR A 141 2.33 -15.59 -3.47
CA THR A 141 3.77 -15.33 -3.22
C THR A 141 4.63 -15.71 -4.42
N LYS A 142 4.17 -16.65 -5.26
CA LYS A 142 4.90 -17.08 -6.46
C LYS A 142 4.51 -16.32 -7.71
N VAL A 143 3.22 -16.02 -7.86
CA VAL A 143 2.67 -15.23 -8.97
C VAL A 143 1.96 -14.02 -8.37
N PRO A 144 2.67 -12.94 -8.02
CA PRO A 144 2.06 -11.74 -7.46
C PRO A 144 1.28 -10.97 -8.52
N GLY A 145 0.41 -10.07 -8.08
CA GLY A 145 -0.40 -9.22 -8.95
C GLY A 145 -1.90 -9.31 -8.63
N VAL A 146 -2.67 -8.50 -9.34
CA VAL A 146 -4.13 -8.49 -9.29
C VAL A 146 -4.68 -9.80 -9.86
N ARG A 147 -5.66 -10.40 -9.18
CA ARG A 147 -6.32 -11.65 -9.57
C ARG A 147 -7.62 -11.38 -10.28
N TRP A 148 -7.67 -11.77 -11.54
CA TRP A 148 -8.85 -11.71 -12.38
C TRP A 148 -9.36 -13.13 -12.62
N VAL A 149 -10.58 -13.42 -12.17
CA VAL A 149 -11.11 -14.79 -12.15
C VAL A 149 -12.41 -14.88 -12.95
N PRO A 150 -12.49 -15.80 -13.93
CA PRO A 150 -13.74 -16.06 -14.64
C PRO A 150 -14.66 -16.94 -13.81
N ARG A 151 -15.92 -16.52 -13.68
CA ARG A 151 -17.01 -17.37 -13.20
C ARG A 151 -18.34 -16.85 -13.72
N TYR A 152 -18.81 -17.41 -14.83
CA TYR A 152 -20.04 -16.97 -15.47
C TYR A 152 -21.24 -17.63 -14.77
N ASN A 153 -22.14 -16.82 -14.21
CA ASN A 153 -23.38 -17.32 -13.62
C ASN A 153 -24.49 -16.27 -13.63
N ASN A 154 -25.74 -16.72 -13.54
CA ASN A 154 -26.91 -15.84 -13.43
C ASN A 154 -27.35 -15.61 -11.96
N THR A 155 -26.71 -16.28 -10.99
CA THR A 155 -27.12 -16.31 -9.57
C THR A 155 -26.48 -15.23 -8.69
N ASN A 156 -25.59 -14.43 -9.26
CA ASN A 156 -24.80 -13.41 -8.56
C ASN A 156 -23.87 -13.99 -7.50
N THR A 157 -23.39 -15.20 -7.74
CA THR A 157 -22.48 -15.89 -6.83
C THR A 157 -21.03 -15.57 -7.23
N PRO A 158 -20.27 -14.82 -6.43
CA PRO A 158 -18.87 -14.52 -6.76
C PRO A 158 -18.01 -15.79 -6.74
N PRO A 159 -16.80 -15.82 -7.34
CA PRO A 159 -15.91 -16.96 -7.23
C PRO A 159 -15.65 -17.36 -5.76
N THR A 160 -15.57 -18.67 -5.50
CA THR A 160 -15.27 -19.20 -4.15
C THR A 160 -13.79 -19.08 -3.79
N GLN A 161 -12.94 -18.84 -4.79
CA GLN A 161 -11.53 -18.58 -4.59
C GLN A 161 -11.35 -17.38 -3.65
N LYS A 162 -10.48 -17.53 -2.64
CA LYS A 162 -10.10 -16.42 -1.77
C LYS A 162 -9.26 -15.41 -2.55
N ASP A 163 -9.37 -14.14 -2.17
CA ASP A 163 -8.57 -13.05 -2.73
C ASP A 163 -8.77 -12.90 -4.25
N VAL A 164 -10.00 -12.63 -4.67
CA VAL A 164 -10.35 -12.25 -6.06
C VAL A 164 -10.44 -10.74 -6.11
N ASP A 165 -9.76 -10.12 -7.07
CA ASP A 165 -9.69 -8.65 -7.19
C ASP A 165 -10.60 -8.15 -8.34
N ILE A 166 -10.69 -8.92 -9.43
CA ILE A 166 -11.61 -8.71 -10.55
C ILE A 166 -12.36 -10.02 -10.82
N TRP A 167 -13.67 -9.93 -10.99
CA TRP A 167 -14.51 -11.04 -11.39
C TRP A 167 -15.09 -10.80 -12.78
N GLN A 168 -14.72 -11.66 -13.75
CA GLN A 168 -15.43 -11.74 -15.02
C GLN A 168 -16.68 -12.59 -14.83
N PHE A 169 -17.83 -11.93 -14.75
CA PHE A 169 -19.09 -12.58 -14.41
C PHE A 169 -19.93 -12.93 -15.64
N SER A 170 -19.56 -12.41 -16.81
CA SER A 170 -20.18 -12.72 -18.09
C SER A 170 -19.16 -12.84 -19.19
N ASN A 171 -19.42 -13.75 -20.14
CA ASN A 171 -18.64 -13.95 -21.36
C ASN A 171 -19.42 -13.57 -22.64
N GLY A 172 -20.32 -12.60 -22.55
CA GLY A 172 -21.24 -12.21 -23.63
C GLY A 172 -22.40 -13.19 -23.89
N GLN A 173 -22.28 -14.46 -23.51
CA GLN A 173 -23.33 -15.48 -23.66
C GLN A 173 -23.98 -15.85 -22.33
N TYR A 174 -23.16 -16.18 -21.33
CA TYR A 174 -23.55 -16.58 -19.99
C TYR A 174 -23.25 -15.47 -18.98
N GLY A 175 -23.97 -15.46 -17.86
CA GLY A 175 -23.93 -14.37 -16.90
C GLY A 175 -24.85 -13.22 -17.30
N LYS A 176 -25.41 -12.49 -16.33
CA LYS A 176 -26.25 -11.31 -16.59
C LYS A 176 -25.80 -10.12 -15.73
N PRO A 177 -25.72 -8.90 -16.28
CA PRO A 177 -25.86 -8.56 -17.70
C PRO A 177 -24.77 -9.23 -18.58
N ASN A 178 -25.04 -9.39 -19.87
CA ASN A 178 -24.11 -9.95 -20.86
C ASN A 178 -23.90 -9.04 -22.08
N SER A 179 -24.45 -7.83 -22.03
CA SER A 179 -24.26 -6.84 -23.06
C SER A 179 -24.05 -5.46 -22.45
N VAL A 180 -23.36 -4.61 -23.21
CA VAL A 180 -23.08 -3.23 -22.85
C VAL A 180 -23.51 -2.33 -24.01
N ALA A 181 -24.10 -1.18 -23.70
CA ALA A 181 -24.49 -0.20 -24.69
C ALA A 181 -23.29 0.19 -25.57
N GLY A 182 -23.48 0.17 -26.89
CA GLY A 182 -22.42 0.43 -27.87
C GLY A 182 -21.49 -0.74 -28.16
N LEU A 183 -21.45 -1.79 -27.32
CA LEU A 183 -20.57 -2.94 -27.51
C LEU A 183 -21.31 -4.23 -27.90
N GLY A 184 -22.61 -4.32 -27.61
CA GLY A 184 -23.38 -5.54 -27.79
C GLY A 184 -23.01 -6.60 -26.76
N ASN A 185 -23.11 -7.88 -27.12
CA ASN A 185 -22.69 -8.99 -26.25
C ASN A 185 -21.17 -8.96 -26.06
N VAL A 186 -20.73 -8.91 -24.82
CA VAL A 186 -19.32 -8.72 -24.47
C VAL A 186 -19.02 -9.31 -23.10
N ASP A 187 -17.74 -9.60 -22.85
CA ASP A 187 -17.27 -10.06 -21.56
C ASP A 187 -17.32 -8.91 -20.55
N ILE A 188 -17.87 -9.18 -19.36
CA ILE A 188 -18.16 -8.15 -18.36
C ILE A 188 -17.52 -8.47 -17.02
N ASN A 189 -16.88 -7.44 -16.47
CA ASN A 189 -16.06 -7.48 -15.27
C ASN A 189 -16.58 -6.54 -14.19
N THR A 190 -16.47 -6.98 -12.94
CA THR A 190 -16.66 -6.16 -11.75
C THR A 190 -15.42 -6.22 -10.87
N PHE A 191 -15.08 -5.11 -10.23
CA PHE A 191 -14.13 -5.13 -9.12
C PHE A 191 -14.74 -5.82 -7.90
N MET A 192 -13.88 -6.46 -7.11
CA MET A 192 -14.21 -7.17 -5.88
C MET A 192 -13.47 -6.54 -4.69
N GLY A 193 -14.07 -6.61 -3.51
CA GLY A 193 -13.47 -6.07 -2.28
C GLY A 193 -13.25 -4.55 -2.33
N ASP A 194 -12.05 -4.11 -1.95
CA ASP A 194 -11.58 -2.72 -2.02
C ASP A 194 -10.86 -2.39 -3.33
N THR A 195 -10.79 -3.33 -4.28
CA THR A 195 -10.18 -3.12 -5.61
C THR A 195 -10.95 -2.06 -6.39
N SER A 196 -10.21 -1.23 -7.12
CA SER A 196 -10.76 -0.21 -8.00
C SER A 196 -9.84 0.02 -9.21
N LEU A 197 -10.21 0.97 -10.07
CA LEU A 197 -9.44 1.31 -11.26
C LEU A 197 -7.98 1.67 -10.94
N VAL A 198 -7.72 2.32 -9.81
CA VAL A 198 -6.35 2.77 -9.45
C VAL A 198 -5.41 1.59 -9.16
N ASP A 199 -5.96 0.43 -8.78
CA ASP A 199 -5.18 -0.78 -8.48
C ASP A 199 -4.73 -1.53 -9.75
N ILE A 200 -5.36 -1.22 -10.88
CA ILE A 200 -5.08 -1.83 -12.17
C ILE A 200 -4.57 -0.83 -13.20
N GLN A 201 -4.41 0.44 -12.85
CA GLN A 201 -3.94 1.49 -13.74
C GLN A 201 -2.49 1.86 -13.42
N MET A 202 -1.63 1.88 -14.43
CA MET A 202 -0.27 2.39 -14.32
C MET A 202 -0.30 3.88 -13.98
N SER A 203 0.66 4.33 -13.17
CA SER A 203 0.73 5.74 -12.77
C SER A 203 0.78 6.66 -14.00
N LYS A 204 0.00 7.75 -13.99
CA LYS A 204 -0.07 8.74 -15.10
C LYS A 204 1.14 9.67 -15.17
N THR A 205 2.01 9.68 -14.17
CA THR A 205 3.18 10.58 -14.14
C THR A 205 4.45 9.83 -14.48
N THR A 206 5.19 10.34 -15.47
CA THR A 206 6.58 9.95 -15.81
C THR A 206 7.61 10.34 -14.76
N ARG A 207 7.17 10.91 -13.62
CA ARG A 207 7.97 11.03 -12.40
C ARG A 207 7.56 9.85 -11.54
N GLU A 208 8.46 8.89 -11.30
CA GLU A 208 8.18 7.73 -10.45
C GLU A 208 7.72 8.22 -9.06
N MET A 209 6.41 8.18 -8.82
CA MET A 209 5.83 8.39 -7.50
C MET A 209 5.76 7.02 -6.83
N THR A 210 6.12 6.94 -5.55
CA THR A 210 5.95 5.73 -4.74
C THR A 210 5.17 6.06 -3.47
N THR A 211 4.40 5.10 -2.97
CA THR A 211 3.65 5.26 -1.72
C THR A 211 4.33 4.48 -0.61
N LEU A 212 4.62 5.15 0.50
CA LEU A 212 5.06 4.50 1.73
C LEU A 212 3.90 4.40 2.72
N HIS A 213 3.65 3.19 3.20
CA HIS A 213 2.69 2.90 4.27
C HIS A 213 3.42 2.88 5.62
N LEU A 214 2.97 3.67 6.58
CA LEU A 214 3.60 3.88 7.86
C LEU A 214 2.63 3.51 8.99
N MET A 215 3.18 3.08 10.12
CA MET A 215 2.41 2.78 11.33
C MET A 215 3.00 3.49 12.57
N HIS A 216 2.12 3.86 13.49
CA HIS A 216 2.48 4.20 14.87
C HIS A 216 1.69 3.31 15.84
N ALA A 217 2.37 2.70 16.80
CA ALA A 217 1.80 1.82 17.81
C ALA A 217 2.31 2.19 19.21
N SER A 218 1.46 2.83 19.99
CA SER A 218 1.68 3.02 21.42
C SER A 218 1.28 1.72 22.13
N MET A 219 2.18 1.21 22.97
CA MET A 219 2.00 -0.07 23.66
C MET A 219 1.59 0.19 25.10
N GLN A 220 1.26 -0.85 25.87
CA GLN A 220 0.97 -0.72 27.29
C GLN A 220 2.07 -1.37 28.16
N TYR A 221 2.77 -0.57 28.97
CA TYR A 221 3.85 -1.11 29.83
C TYR A 221 3.32 -2.06 30.92
N SER A 222 2.10 -1.84 31.40
CA SER A 222 1.48 -2.61 32.50
C SER A 222 0.93 -3.98 32.09
N ASP A 223 0.94 -4.30 30.80
CA ASP A 223 0.41 -5.56 30.29
C ASP A 223 1.16 -6.79 30.78
N THR A 224 0.44 -7.92 30.82
CA THR A 224 1.05 -9.24 31.03
C THR A 224 1.98 -9.60 29.86
N GLY A 225 2.92 -10.52 30.09
CA GLY A 225 3.81 -11.00 29.02
C GLY A 225 3.06 -11.60 27.83
N ALA A 226 1.91 -12.25 28.07
CA ALA A 226 1.07 -12.82 27.02
C ALA A 226 0.44 -11.72 26.14
N GLN A 227 -0.12 -10.68 26.75
CA GLN A 227 -0.70 -9.53 26.04
C GLN A 227 0.37 -8.78 25.22
N LYS A 228 1.52 -8.49 25.83
CA LYS A 228 2.68 -7.90 25.13
C LYS A 228 3.10 -8.71 23.90
N SER A 229 3.15 -10.04 24.03
CA SER A 229 3.50 -10.91 22.92
C SER A 229 2.41 -10.97 21.84
N GLN A 230 1.13 -10.94 22.23
CA GLN A 230 0.00 -10.92 21.30
C GLN A 230 0.01 -9.64 20.47
N ASP A 231 0.14 -8.49 21.12
CA ASP A 231 0.09 -7.19 20.47
C ASP A 231 1.28 -6.99 19.54
N ALA A 232 2.50 -7.31 19.99
CA ALA A 232 3.70 -7.26 19.16
C ALA A 232 3.53 -8.13 17.89
N LYS A 233 3.01 -9.35 18.05
CA LYS A 233 2.76 -10.25 16.91
C LYS A 233 1.74 -9.65 15.95
N GLY A 234 0.60 -9.19 16.46
CA GLY A 234 -0.47 -8.59 15.65
C GLY A 234 0.02 -7.38 14.85
N ILE A 235 0.80 -6.49 15.47
CA ILE A 235 1.37 -5.30 14.82
C ILE A 235 2.24 -5.69 13.63
N PHE A 236 3.16 -6.65 13.80
CA PHE A 236 4.08 -7.02 12.72
C PHE A 236 3.43 -7.90 11.64
N GLU A 237 2.46 -8.74 11.98
CA GLU A 237 1.64 -9.47 10.99
C GLU A 237 0.85 -8.50 10.11
N ARG A 238 0.21 -7.50 10.73
CA ARG A 238 -0.48 -6.43 10.01
C ARG A 238 0.47 -5.63 9.14
N ALA A 239 1.62 -5.22 9.67
CA ALA A 239 2.63 -4.47 8.93
C ALA A 239 3.10 -5.23 7.68
N LYS A 240 3.28 -6.55 7.79
CA LYS A 240 3.61 -7.42 6.66
C LYS A 240 2.49 -7.49 5.62
N GLN A 241 1.24 -7.66 6.06
CA GLN A 241 0.07 -7.69 5.16
C GLN A 241 -0.14 -6.38 4.41
N ARG A 242 0.17 -5.25 5.05
CA ARG A 242 -0.03 -3.90 4.50
C ARG A 242 1.23 -3.32 3.82
N ASN A 243 2.29 -4.12 3.68
CA ASN A 243 3.57 -3.71 3.09
C ASN A 243 4.12 -2.41 3.72
N VAL A 244 4.06 -2.32 5.05
CA VAL A 244 4.47 -1.14 5.80
C VAL A 244 5.98 -0.94 5.70
N ALA A 245 6.39 0.30 5.48
CA ALA A 245 7.79 0.68 5.31
C ALA A 245 8.50 0.73 6.67
N TRP A 246 7.84 1.33 7.65
CA TRP A 246 8.32 1.36 9.03
C TRP A 246 7.19 1.58 10.02
N ILE A 247 7.50 1.22 11.25
CA ILE A 247 6.67 1.34 12.43
C ILE A 247 7.45 2.16 13.45
N THR A 248 6.77 3.12 14.05
CA THR A 248 7.24 3.81 15.26
C THR A 248 6.34 3.38 16.41
N GLY A 249 6.82 3.45 17.64
CA GLY A 249 5.98 3.19 18.79
C GLY A 249 6.57 3.68 20.08
N THR A 250 5.79 3.61 21.14
CA THR A 250 6.14 4.07 22.49
C THR A 250 6.02 2.91 23.49
N GLU A 251 6.30 3.21 24.76
CA GLU A 251 6.18 2.30 25.92
C GLU A 251 7.04 1.03 25.92
N ALA A 252 8.08 0.93 25.10
CA ALA A 252 9.03 -0.20 25.10
C ALA A 252 10.30 0.04 25.96
N GLY A 253 10.23 0.95 26.92
CA GLY A 253 11.38 1.44 27.71
C GLY A 253 11.56 0.77 29.07
N PRO A 254 12.38 1.37 29.96
CA PRO A 254 12.52 0.91 31.34
C PRO A 254 11.17 0.75 32.05
N GLY A 255 10.92 -0.42 32.62
CA GLY A 255 9.64 -0.76 33.27
C GLY A 255 8.66 -1.54 32.38
N ALA A 256 8.89 -1.64 31.07
CA ALA A 256 8.04 -2.40 30.15
C ALA A 256 8.25 -3.93 30.19
N GLY A 257 9.16 -4.42 31.05
CA GLY A 257 9.51 -5.84 31.15
C GLY A 257 10.03 -6.41 29.84
N THR A 258 9.44 -7.51 29.37
CA THR A 258 9.87 -8.24 28.16
C THR A 258 9.36 -7.63 26.85
N LEU A 259 8.60 -6.54 26.88
CA LEU A 259 7.97 -5.96 25.67
C LEU A 259 9.00 -5.64 24.57
N GLY A 260 10.12 -5.01 24.91
CA GLY A 260 11.17 -4.69 23.95
C GLY A 260 11.76 -5.93 23.28
N GLU A 261 11.84 -7.05 23.99
CA GLU A 261 12.33 -8.34 23.46
C GLU A 261 11.30 -8.98 22.51
N HIS A 262 10.02 -8.94 22.89
CA HIS A 262 8.93 -9.38 22.01
C HIS A 262 8.91 -8.58 20.70
N LEU A 263 8.95 -7.24 20.78
CA LEU A 263 9.00 -6.37 19.60
C LEU A 263 10.21 -6.67 18.72
N LYS A 264 11.41 -6.83 19.30
CA LYS A 264 12.63 -7.16 18.56
C LYS A 264 12.53 -8.51 17.86
N ARG A 265 11.95 -9.52 18.52
CA ARG A 265 11.76 -10.86 17.96
C ARG A 265 10.78 -10.84 16.79
N GLU A 266 9.61 -10.22 16.96
CA GLU A 266 8.59 -10.13 15.92
C GLU A 266 9.05 -9.28 14.73
N ALA A 267 9.78 -8.19 14.98
CA ALA A 267 10.44 -7.40 13.94
C ALA A 267 11.39 -8.27 13.10
N LYS A 268 12.26 -9.05 13.74
CA LYS A 268 13.21 -9.93 13.06
C LYS A 268 12.48 -10.97 12.20
N ALA A 269 11.45 -11.61 12.75
CA ALA A 269 10.65 -12.64 12.08
C ALA A 269 9.90 -12.10 10.85
N ASN A 270 9.50 -10.83 10.88
CA ASN A 270 8.76 -10.17 9.80
C ASN A 270 9.62 -9.31 8.87
N GLY A 271 10.95 -9.40 8.97
CA GLY A 271 11.86 -8.76 8.01
C GLY A 271 12.13 -7.28 8.30
N TYR A 272 12.03 -6.84 9.55
CA TYR A 272 12.34 -5.47 9.97
C TYR A 272 13.68 -5.41 10.75
N LYS A 273 14.41 -4.30 10.60
CA LYS A 273 15.46 -3.87 11.52
C LYS A 273 14.77 -3.12 12.65
N PHE A 274 15.12 -3.44 13.90
CA PHE A 274 14.50 -2.87 15.09
C PHE A 274 15.53 -2.11 15.90
N TRP A 275 15.11 -0.99 16.49
CA TRP A 275 15.92 -0.25 17.44
C TRP A 275 15.07 0.44 18.51
N THR A 276 15.57 0.40 19.73
CA THR A 276 15.10 1.15 20.90
C THR A 276 16.33 1.51 21.74
N HIS A 277 16.22 2.52 22.60
CA HIS A 277 17.31 2.99 23.44
C HIS A 277 17.00 2.73 24.93
N PRO A 278 17.93 2.20 25.75
CA PRO A 278 17.66 1.80 27.14
C PRO A 278 17.19 2.90 28.11
N ARG A 279 17.31 4.18 27.74
CA ARG A 279 16.96 5.34 28.58
C ARG A 279 15.64 6.01 28.21
N GLN A 280 14.90 5.45 27.27
CA GLN A 280 13.61 5.97 26.83
C GLN A 280 12.69 4.84 26.40
N ASP A 281 11.46 5.18 26.05
CA ASP A 281 10.39 4.23 25.78
C ASP A 281 9.92 4.16 24.33
N SER A 282 10.42 5.03 23.44
CA SER A 282 10.11 4.90 22.02
C SER A 282 10.92 3.80 21.33
N TRP A 283 10.42 3.29 20.21
CA TRP A 283 11.08 2.30 19.37
C TRP A 283 10.77 2.53 17.89
N ILE A 284 11.67 2.06 17.02
CA ILE A 284 11.56 2.18 15.56
C ILE A 284 11.85 0.81 14.93
N ALA A 285 11.00 0.39 14.01
CA ALA A 285 11.21 -0.78 13.17
C ALA A 285 11.09 -0.41 11.68
N VAL A 286 12.08 -0.75 10.86
CA VAL A 286 12.12 -0.42 9.42
C VAL A 286 12.31 -1.68 8.59
N ARG A 287 11.54 -1.83 7.51
CA ARG A 287 11.63 -3.00 6.64
C ARG A 287 13.03 -3.10 6.01
N LYS A 288 13.66 -4.29 6.10
CA LYS A 288 15.09 -4.49 5.77
C LYS A 288 15.42 -4.17 4.32
N ASP A 289 14.51 -4.44 3.39
CA ASP A 289 14.67 -4.18 1.95
C ASP A 289 14.76 -2.69 1.60
N LEU A 290 14.27 -1.80 2.47
CA LEU A 290 14.33 -0.35 2.24
C LEU A 290 15.66 0.28 2.68
N VAL A 291 16.42 -0.42 3.53
CA VAL A 291 17.64 0.07 4.15
C VAL A 291 18.85 -0.27 3.28
N HIS A 292 19.42 0.76 2.66
CA HIS A 292 20.68 0.71 1.94
C HIS A 292 21.73 1.59 2.64
N GLY A 293 23.00 1.19 2.56
CA GLY A 293 24.09 1.86 3.25
C GLY A 293 23.99 1.71 4.78
N ASN A 294 24.50 2.71 5.49
CA ASN A 294 24.62 2.66 6.94
C ASN A 294 23.26 2.81 7.64
N TRP A 295 23.03 1.98 8.65
CA TRP A 295 21.94 2.12 9.60
C TRP A 295 22.47 2.88 10.81
N THR A 296 22.02 4.12 10.97
CA THR A 296 22.58 5.04 11.98
C THR A 296 21.50 5.39 13.01
N PRO A 297 21.40 4.62 14.11
CA PRO A 297 20.55 4.95 15.23
C PRO A 297 21.16 6.08 16.08
N THR A 298 20.34 7.02 16.54
CA THR A 298 20.76 8.15 17.39
C THR A 298 19.71 8.45 18.45
N TYR A 299 20.14 8.73 19.68
CA TYR A 299 19.26 9.13 20.78
C TYR A 299 19.77 10.41 21.43
N SER A 300 18.89 11.40 21.57
CA SER A 300 19.15 12.61 22.35
C SER A 300 18.20 12.67 23.52
N HIS A 301 18.73 12.63 24.73
CA HIS A 301 17.95 12.83 25.95
C HIS A 301 17.46 14.28 26.07
N VAL A 302 16.26 14.50 26.63
CA VAL A 302 15.68 15.85 26.76
C VAL A 302 15.04 16.09 28.13
N ILE A 303 14.26 15.12 28.65
CA ILE A 303 13.57 15.24 29.93
C ILE A 303 13.93 14.06 30.80
N ASP A 304 14.44 14.33 32.01
CA ASP A 304 14.72 13.31 33.01
C ASP A 304 13.45 12.53 33.38
N GLY A 305 13.62 11.22 33.54
CA GLY A 305 12.56 10.36 34.05
C GLY A 305 12.40 10.55 35.55
N ILE A 306 11.18 10.32 36.05
CA ILE A 306 10.92 10.25 37.49
C ILE A 306 10.67 8.78 37.82
N ALA A 307 11.49 8.23 38.72
CA ALA A 307 11.42 6.84 39.13
C ALA A 307 9.97 6.45 39.52
N LYS A 308 9.49 5.32 38.98
CA LYS A 308 8.13 4.79 39.18
C LYS A 308 6.98 5.66 38.67
N GLN A 309 7.24 6.77 37.98
CA GLN A 309 6.21 7.60 37.33
C GLN A 309 6.29 7.53 35.81
N TYR A 310 7.44 7.87 35.22
CA TYR A 310 7.64 7.83 33.78
C TYR A 310 9.13 7.73 33.40
N ALA A 311 9.40 7.06 32.28
CA ALA A 311 10.74 6.99 31.70
C ALA A 311 11.19 8.35 31.15
N GLY A 312 12.51 8.58 31.10
CA GLY A 312 13.06 9.78 30.47
C GLY A 312 12.60 9.92 29.02
N LYS A 313 12.33 11.16 28.62
CA LYS A 313 11.89 11.46 27.24
C LYS A 313 13.04 12.03 26.43
N GLY A 314 13.02 11.73 25.13
CA GLY A 314 14.04 12.19 24.22
C GLY A 314 13.64 12.00 22.76
N VAL A 315 14.60 12.30 21.89
CA VAL A 315 14.47 12.13 20.45
C VAL A 315 15.19 10.85 20.05
N LEU A 316 14.42 9.80 19.72
CA LEU A 316 14.94 8.59 19.09
C LEU A 316 14.91 8.79 17.58
N ALA A 317 15.97 8.45 16.86
CA ALA A 317 15.93 8.47 15.41
C ALA A 317 16.79 7.40 14.76
N VAL A 318 16.38 6.97 13.57
CA VAL A 318 17.21 6.14 12.70
C VAL A 318 17.33 6.81 11.34
N SER A 319 18.57 6.91 10.85
CA SER A 319 18.86 7.35 9.49
C SER A 319 19.43 6.21 8.64
N PHE A 320 19.05 6.18 7.36
CA PHE A 320 19.56 5.26 6.35
C PHE A 320 19.40 5.84 4.94
N THR A 321 19.96 5.17 3.93
CA THR A 321 19.75 5.55 2.52
C THR A 321 18.79 4.58 1.86
N ASN A 322 17.89 5.10 1.02
CA ASN A 322 17.07 4.31 0.13
C ASN A 322 17.51 4.53 -1.32
N ARG A 323 17.49 3.48 -2.16
CA ARG A 323 17.95 3.52 -3.55
C ARG A 323 17.22 4.56 -4.41
N ASP A 324 15.93 4.73 -4.17
CA ASP A 324 15.07 5.56 -5.02
C ASP A 324 14.71 6.88 -4.35
N LEU A 325 14.75 6.93 -3.02
CA LEU A 325 14.28 8.08 -2.23
C LEU A 325 15.40 8.93 -1.64
N GLY A 326 16.65 8.44 -1.66
CA GLY A 326 17.80 9.09 -1.04
C GLY A 326 17.85 8.85 0.47
N LYS A 327 18.47 9.77 1.21
CA LYS A 327 18.57 9.68 2.68
C LYS A 327 17.20 9.81 3.32
N ILE A 328 16.89 8.93 4.28
CA ILE A 328 15.67 8.95 5.08
C ILE A 328 16.05 8.96 6.55
N THR A 329 15.38 9.81 7.32
CA THR A 329 15.45 9.82 8.78
C THR A 329 14.05 9.65 9.36
N ILE A 330 13.91 8.70 10.28
CA ILE A 330 12.67 8.45 11.02
C ILE A 330 12.92 8.84 12.46
N ILE A 331 12.04 9.67 13.02
CA ILE A 331 12.08 10.15 14.39
C ILE A 331 10.94 9.51 15.18
N GLY A 332 11.21 9.11 16.41
CA GLY A 332 10.23 8.68 17.39
C GLY A 332 10.39 9.46 18.69
N ALA A 333 9.28 9.81 19.31
CA ALA A 333 9.26 10.41 20.64
C ALA A 333 7.94 10.09 21.35
N HIS A 334 7.93 10.31 22.66
CA HIS A 334 6.77 10.11 23.53
C HIS A 334 6.64 11.32 24.44
N TYR A 335 5.53 12.03 24.35
CA TYR A 335 5.25 13.23 25.15
C TYR A 335 4.72 12.85 26.53
N LEU A 336 4.81 13.79 27.47
CA LEU A 336 4.22 13.60 28.78
C LEU A 336 2.72 13.93 28.74
N THR A 337 1.92 13.18 29.48
CA THR A 337 0.52 13.53 29.75
C THR A 337 0.42 14.86 30.51
N GLN A 338 -0.74 15.53 30.49
CA GLN A 338 -0.97 16.81 31.21
C GLN A 338 -0.01 17.94 30.78
N GLY A 339 0.29 18.05 29.49
CA GLY A 339 1.12 19.13 28.95
C GLY A 339 0.63 19.63 27.60
N ARG A 340 -0.68 19.82 27.46
CA ARG A 340 -1.37 20.09 26.19
C ARG A 340 -1.39 21.56 25.83
N LYS A 341 -1.65 22.44 26.79
CA LYS A 341 -1.81 23.88 26.58
C LYS A 341 -1.13 24.71 27.67
N PRO A 342 -0.91 26.02 27.44
CA PRO A 342 -0.37 26.91 28.46
C PRO A 342 -1.17 26.81 29.77
N GLY A 343 -0.45 26.67 30.89
CA GLY A 343 -1.05 26.46 32.22
C GLY A 343 -1.03 24.99 32.68
N ASP A 344 -0.93 24.02 31.76
CA ASP A 344 -0.83 22.62 32.15
C ASP A 344 0.52 22.31 32.84
N PRO A 345 0.57 21.40 33.85
CA PRO A 345 1.76 21.13 34.64
C PRO A 345 3.00 20.73 33.83
N ARG A 346 2.81 20.05 32.69
CA ARG A 346 3.90 19.52 31.86
C ARG A 346 4.06 20.23 30.51
N TYR A 347 3.39 21.36 30.33
CA TYR A 347 3.42 22.10 29.07
C TYR A 347 4.84 22.56 28.68
N LYS A 348 5.61 23.07 29.66
CA LYS A 348 6.99 23.53 29.41
C LYS A 348 7.90 22.39 28.98
N GLN A 349 7.76 21.20 29.60
CA GLN A 349 8.51 20.00 29.22
C GLN A 349 8.14 19.55 27.80
N ASN A 350 6.85 19.42 27.47
CA ASN A 350 6.42 19.04 26.13
C ASN A 350 6.87 20.04 25.07
N LYS A 351 6.81 21.36 25.35
CA LYS A 351 7.33 22.40 24.45
C LYS A 351 8.86 22.28 24.25
N LEU A 352 9.62 21.95 25.30
CA LEU A 352 11.05 21.70 25.19
C LEU A 352 11.34 20.46 24.32
N LEU A 353 10.60 19.37 24.53
CA LEU A 353 10.71 18.15 23.72
C LEU A 353 10.40 18.43 22.25
N ALA A 354 9.28 19.12 21.96
CA ALA A 354 8.91 19.55 20.62
C ALA A 354 10.01 20.41 19.96
N SER A 355 10.58 21.36 20.70
CA SER A 355 11.69 22.18 20.21
C SER A 355 12.90 21.33 19.78
N LYS A 356 13.28 20.33 20.59
CA LYS A 356 14.39 19.42 20.25
C LYS A 356 14.07 18.51 19.06
N ILE A 357 12.84 18.00 18.97
CA ILE A 357 12.37 17.23 17.82
C ILE A 357 12.46 18.06 16.54
N ASN A 358 11.95 19.31 16.56
CA ASN A 358 11.96 20.20 15.40
C ASN A 358 13.38 20.60 14.97
N ALA A 359 14.27 20.89 15.93
CA ALA A 359 15.67 21.19 15.63
C ALA A 359 16.38 19.98 14.98
N PHE A 360 16.15 18.78 15.51
CA PHE A 360 16.69 17.55 14.93
C PHE A 360 16.13 17.29 13.52
N ALA A 361 14.80 17.44 13.33
CA ALA A 361 14.15 17.27 12.04
C ALA A 361 14.67 18.27 10.99
N LEU A 362 14.91 19.52 11.38
CA LEU A 362 15.47 20.54 10.50
C LEU A 362 16.89 20.19 10.05
N GLU A 363 17.74 19.72 10.96
CA GLU A 363 19.11 19.31 10.63
C GLU A 363 19.12 18.05 9.75
N ALA A 364 18.33 17.04 10.12
CA ALA A 364 18.24 15.78 9.38
C ALA A 364 17.69 15.97 7.96
N GLY A 365 16.82 16.96 7.76
CA GLY A 365 16.15 17.27 6.50
C GLY A 365 16.92 18.20 5.56
N LYS A 366 18.19 18.52 5.84
CA LYS A 366 19.02 19.31 4.92
C LYS A 366 19.21 18.58 3.58
N GLY A 367 19.33 19.36 2.50
CA GLY A 367 19.47 18.84 1.15
C GLY A 367 18.17 18.18 0.66
N SER A 368 18.27 16.97 0.11
CA SER A 368 17.13 16.20 -0.38
C SER A 368 16.69 15.08 0.57
N ALA A 369 17.09 15.12 1.85
CA ALA A 369 16.78 14.06 2.81
C ALA A 369 15.31 14.09 3.25
N LEU A 370 14.67 12.92 3.29
CA LEU A 370 13.31 12.76 3.80
C LEU A 370 13.34 12.66 5.33
N VAL A 371 12.43 13.37 6.01
CA VAL A 371 12.25 13.27 7.46
C VAL A 371 10.80 12.94 7.79
N PHE A 372 10.63 11.87 8.55
CA PHE A 372 9.35 11.42 9.09
C PHE A 372 9.41 11.36 10.60
N TYR A 373 8.25 11.46 11.23
CA TYR A 373 8.07 11.35 12.66
C TYR A 373 6.87 10.46 12.96
N GLY A 374 6.94 9.69 14.04
CA GLY A 374 5.76 9.09 14.64
C GLY A 374 5.90 9.02 16.15
N GLY A 375 4.84 9.34 16.88
CA GLY A 375 4.89 9.43 18.33
C GLY A 375 3.52 9.58 18.97
N ASP A 376 3.46 9.18 20.24
CA ASP A 376 2.39 9.57 21.15
C ASP A 376 2.67 11.00 21.64
N GLN A 377 1.87 11.94 21.17
CA GLN A 377 1.95 13.34 21.54
C GLN A 377 1.22 13.63 22.85
N ASN A 378 0.29 12.77 23.31
CA ASN A 378 -0.57 13.06 24.46
C ASN A 378 -1.34 14.41 24.38
N ILE A 379 -1.40 14.98 23.18
CA ILE A 379 -1.98 16.28 22.83
C ILE A 379 -2.94 16.04 21.66
N PRO A 380 -4.23 16.40 21.78
CA PRO A 380 -5.16 16.27 20.67
C PRO A 380 -4.76 17.21 19.53
N ASP A 381 -4.27 16.65 18.44
CA ASP A 381 -3.70 17.40 17.31
C ASP A 381 -4.76 18.24 16.56
N ARG A 382 -6.05 17.93 16.74
CA ARG A 382 -7.17 18.73 16.20
C ARG A 382 -7.28 20.10 16.87
N GLU A 383 -6.94 20.15 18.16
CA GLU A 383 -7.16 21.31 19.01
C GLU A 383 -5.89 22.14 19.20
N ASN A 384 -4.72 21.51 19.09
CA ASN A 384 -3.44 22.13 19.38
C ASN A 384 -2.38 21.64 18.39
N ASP A 385 -1.53 22.56 17.91
CA ASP A 385 -0.35 22.21 17.11
C ASP A 385 0.65 21.43 17.98
N THR A 386 0.74 20.13 17.74
CA THR A 386 1.58 19.21 18.51
C THR A 386 3.08 19.43 18.30
N PHE A 387 3.47 20.23 17.29
CA PHE A 387 4.85 20.61 17.03
C PHE A 387 5.15 22.08 17.36
N PHE A 388 4.20 22.83 17.95
CA PHE A 388 4.41 24.17 18.50
C PHE A 388 5.00 25.19 17.50
N GLY A 389 4.45 25.24 16.28
CA GLY A 389 4.94 26.10 15.17
C GLY A 389 6.17 25.52 14.47
N GLY A 390 6.41 24.23 14.65
CA GLY A 390 7.59 23.52 14.20
C GLY A 390 7.67 23.26 12.69
N THR A 391 8.70 22.50 12.31
CA THR A 391 8.98 22.15 10.91
C THR A 391 8.24 20.89 10.46
N LEU A 392 7.63 20.15 11.38
CA LEU A 392 6.83 18.97 11.09
C LEU A 392 5.35 19.33 10.89
N ILE A 393 4.65 18.50 10.12
CA ILE A 393 3.19 18.54 9.94
C ILE A 393 2.66 17.12 10.10
N SER A 394 1.65 16.94 10.96
CA SER A 394 0.98 15.66 11.12
C SER A 394 0.17 15.33 9.87
N GLY A 395 -0.06 14.04 9.62
CA GLY A 395 -0.97 13.62 8.55
C GLY A 395 -2.43 14.06 8.81
N TRP A 396 -2.81 14.28 10.07
CA TRP A 396 -4.13 14.77 10.46
C TRP A 396 -4.32 16.22 9.99
N ASP A 397 -3.35 17.09 10.30
CA ASP A 397 -3.33 18.49 9.87
C ASP A 397 -3.14 18.63 8.35
N GLU A 398 -2.23 17.84 7.76
CA GLU A 398 -1.95 17.91 6.33
C GLU A 398 -3.18 17.56 5.48
N LEU A 399 -3.98 16.58 5.93
CA LEU A 399 -5.20 16.15 5.26
C LEU A 399 -6.46 16.82 5.80
N ASN A 400 -6.34 17.69 6.81
CA ASN A 400 -7.46 18.27 7.54
C ASN A 400 -8.54 17.23 7.90
N THR A 401 -8.09 16.06 8.38
CA THR A 401 -8.95 14.91 8.67
C THR A 401 -8.71 14.47 10.09
N TYR A 402 -9.74 14.49 10.92
CA TYR A 402 -9.65 14.16 12.34
C TYR A 402 -10.72 13.12 12.68
N GLN A 403 -10.34 11.84 12.63
CA GLN A 403 -11.28 10.76 12.92
C GLN A 403 -11.69 10.80 14.40
N ASN A 404 -12.99 10.87 14.66
CA ASN A 404 -13.52 10.72 16.01
C ASN A 404 -13.67 9.22 16.33
N THR A 405 -12.61 8.60 16.82
CA THR A 405 -12.61 7.18 17.20
C THR A 405 -13.11 6.96 18.64
N GLY A 406 -13.39 8.04 19.38
CA GLY A 406 -13.65 8.02 20.83
C GLY A 406 -12.39 8.19 21.67
N HIS A 407 -11.20 7.97 21.09
CA HIS A 407 -9.91 8.40 21.61
C HIS A 407 -9.39 9.56 20.76
N GLY A 408 -8.82 10.58 21.40
CA GLY A 408 -8.31 11.76 20.68
C GLY A 408 -7.21 11.39 19.67
N ASN A 409 -6.97 12.26 18.69
CA ASN A 409 -5.86 12.14 17.76
C ASN A 409 -4.54 12.57 18.43
N ILE A 410 -4.15 11.81 19.45
CA ILE A 410 -2.95 12.03 20.27
C ILE A 410 -1.73 11.29 19.72
N ASP A 411 -1.95 10.20 18.99
CA ASP A 411 -0.89 9.53 18.22
C ASP A 411 -0.81 10.13 16.83
N VAL A 412 0.40 10.52 16.41
CA VAL A 412 0.60 11.19 15.13
C VAL A 412 1.66 10.49 14.29
N ILE A 413 1.45 10.51 12.98
CA ILE A 413 2.50 10.26 11.99
C ILE A 413 2.64 11.53 11.18
N ALA A 414 3.86 12.04 11.06
CA ALA A 414 4.16 13.35 10.51
C ALA A 414 5.35 13.30 9.54
N ARG A 415 5.48 14.36 8.74
CA ARG A 415 6.63 14.60 7.85
C ARG A 415 7.16 16.02 8.01
N SER A 416 8.35 16.29 7.48
CA SER A 416 8.86 17.66 7.35
C SER A 416 8.04 18.48 6.33
N ARG A 417 7.64 19.70 6.71
CA ARG A 417 7.00 20.72 5.86
C ARG A 417 7.93 21.23 4.76
N LYS A 418 9.25 21.11 4.97
CA LYS A 418 10.28 21.60 4.05
C LYS A 418 10.41 20.69 2.82
N ASP A 419 10.08 19.41 2.96
CA ASP A 419 10.12 18.49 1.83
C ASP A 419 8.89 18.65 0.94
N LYS A 420 9.11 18.95 -0.34
CA LYS A 420 8.08 19.14 -1.38
C LYS A 420 7.84 17.89 -2.23
N ARG A 421 8.61 16.83 -2.02
CA ARG A 421 8.46 15.53 -2.69
C ARG A 421 7.42 14.66 -2.02
N VAL A 422 7.11 14.92 -0.74
CA VAL A 422 6.25 14.09 0.09
C VAL A 422 4.91 14.78 0.31
N SER A 423 3.82 14.04 0.11
CA SER A 423 2.46 14.46 0.46
C SER A 423 1.68 13.33 1.11
N ALA A 424 0.93 13.61 2.16
CA ALA A 424 0.03 12.63 2.76
C ALA A 424 -1.07 12.22 1.77
N LYS A 425 -1.44 10.93 1.80
CA LYS A 425 -2.56 10.35 1.03
C LYS A 425 -3.71 9.91 1.91
N TYR A 426 -3.38 9.32 3.05
CA TYR A 426 -4.34 8.97 4.07
C TYR A 426 -3.69 8.98 5.44
N ILE A 427 -4.53 9.17 6.46
CA ILE A 427 -4.23 8.85 7.86
C ILE A 427 -5.49 8.26 8.50
N ARG A 428 -5.33 7.29 9.39
CA ARG A 428 -6.46 6.68 10.11
C ARG A 428 -6.01 6.08 11.43
N ALA A 429 -6.90 6.10 12.42
CA ALA A 429 -6.77 5.37 13.65
C ALA A 429 -7.72 4.17 13.61
N LEU A 430 -7.23 3.01 14.03
CA LEU A 430 -7.98 1.76 14.01
C LEU A 430 -8.48 1.45 15.41
N ASN A 431 -9.78 1.59 15.62
CA ASN A 431 -10.39 1.16 16.87
C ASN A 431 -10.36 -0.37 17.04
N ASP A 432 -10.68 -0.83 18.23
CA ASP A 432 -10.61 -2.25 18.62
C ASP A 432 -11.46 -3.19 17.76
N LYS A 433 -12.56 -2.67 17.18
CA LYS A 433 -13.39 -3.45 16.24
C LYS A 433 -12.65 -3.74 14.93
N ARG A 434 -11.70 -2.88 14.53
CA ARG A 434 -10.91 -3.01 13.30
C ARG A 434 -9.56 -3.67 13.54
N PHE A 435 -8.94 -3.38 14.69
CA PHE A 435 -7.66 -3.95 15.07
C PHE A 435 -7.47 -3.84 16.59
N PHE A 436 -7.78 -4.92 17.29
CA PHE A 436 -7.66 -4.98 18.74
C PHE A 436 -6.21 -5.08 19.19
N LEU A 437 -5.85 -4.27 20.18
CA LEU A 437 -4.62 -4.35 20.97
C LEU A 437 -4.97 -4.22 22.45
N ASN A 438 -4.15 -4.76 23.33
CA ASN A 438 -4.27 -4.59 24.78
C ASN A 438 -3.62 -3.26 25.22
N THR A 439 -4.06 -2.15 24.64
CA THR A 439 -3.61 -0.81 25.00
C THR A 439 -4.79 0.15 25.00
N ASP A 440 -4.66 1.24 25.74
CA ASP A 440 -5.56 2.39 25.67
C ASP A 440 -5.28 3.28 24.44
N HIS A 441 -4.39 2.88 23.54
CA HIS A 441 -4.14 3.58 22.28
C HIS A 441 -4.68 2.79 21.07
N PHE A 442 -5.06 3.53 20.03
CA PHE A 442 -5.39 2.93 18.74
C PHE A 442 -4.19 2.94 17.82
N LEU A 443 -4.04 1.87 17.04
CA LEU A 443 -3.02 1.82 16.00
C LEU A 443 -3.30 2.90 14.94
N VAL A 444 -2.30 3.74 14.66
CA VAL A 444 -2.38 4.76 13.61
C VAL A 444 -1.66 4.27 12.36
N GLU A 445 -2.30 4.42 11.20
CA GLU A 445 -1.72 4.15 9.89
C GLU A 445 -1.75 5.41 9.03
N ALA A 446 -0.68 5.65 8.29
CA ALA A 446 -0.62 6.72 7.29
C ALA A 446 0.00 6.23 5.98
N GLY A 447 -0.42 6.84 4.88
CA GLY A 447 0.18 6.66 3.56
C GLY A 447 0.74 7.98 3.07
N TYR A 448 1.98 7.99 2.61
CA TYR A 448 2.61 9.15 2.00
C TYR A 448 3.04 8.82 0.58
N GLU A 449 2.63 9.65 -0.37
CA GLU A 449 3.13 9.60 -1.73
C GLU A 449 4.38 10.45 -1.83
N ILE A 450 5.40 9.91 -2.50
CA ILE A 450 6.74 10.46 -2.54
C ILE A 450 7.26 10.44 -3.97
N LYS A 451 7.71 11.59 -4.45
CA LYS A 451 8.46 11.69 -5.71
C LYS A 451 9.87 11.12 -5.51
N THR A 452 10.22 10.09 -6.29
CA THR A 452 11.57 9.49 -6.26
C THR A 452 12.61 10.46 -6.83
N LEU A 453 13.88 10.20 -6.53
CA LEU A 453 15.03 10.94 -7.06
C LEU A 453 15.51 10.42 -8.43
N LYS A 454 14.90 9.34 -8.94
CA LYS A 454 15.20 8.80 -10.26
C LYS A 454 14.54 9.68 -11.32
N ASN A 455 15.35 10.13 -12.29
CA ASN A 455 14.90 10.83 -13.49
C ASN A 455 14.49 9.83 -14.56
#